data_AF-A0A7M3ZMR2-F1
#
_entry.id   AF-A0A7M3ZMR2-F1
#
_cell.length_a   1.000
_cell.length_b   1.000
_cell.length_c   1.000
_cell.angle_alpha   90.00
_cell.angle_beta   90.00
_cell.angle_gamma   90.00
#
_symmetry.space_group_name_H-M   'P 1'
#
loop_
_entity.id
_entity.type
_entity.pdbx_description
1 polymer ?
#
loop_
_entity_poly.entity_id
_entity_poly.type
_entity_poly.pdbx_seq_one_letter_code
_entity_poly.pdbx_strand_id
1 'polypeptide(L)' 'MKKSVDGRTPLDSNRLRLSKVKSTAAGVPAAISSMNHGIRKMGVTRTVQSLLMVNQKDGFDCPGCAWPDP' A
#
# COMPACT_ATOMS: atom_id res chain seq x y z
N MET A 1 -4.90 36.42 -16.95
CA MET A 1 -3.57 35.87 -17.30
C MET A 1 -3.44 34.49 -16.63
N LYS A 2 -3.43 33.39 -17.40
CA LYS A 2 -3.30 32.03 -16.83
C LYS A 2 -1.87 31.87 -16.30
N LYS A 3 -1.70 31.48 -15.03
CA LYS A 3 -0.37 31.17 -14.47
C LYS A 3 0.27 30.06 -15.29
N SER A 4 1.53 30.23 -15.68
CA SER A 4 2.33 29.19 -16.33
C SER A 4 2.44 28.00 -15.37
N VAL A 5 1.91 26.84 -15.79
CA VAL A 5 2.04 25.60 -15.03
C VAL A 5 3.41 25.02 -15.35
N ASP A 6 4.30 25.07 -14.37
CA ASP A 6 5.59 24.38 -14.40
C ASP A 6 5.35 22.89 -14.12
N GLY A 7 5.90 22.00 -14.95
CA GLY A 7 5.77 20.55 -14.80
C GLY A 7 6.64 19.96 -13.69
N ARG A 8 7.46 20.79 -13.03
CA ARG A 8 8.30 20.37 -11.91
C ARG A 8 7.47 20.24 -10.62
N THR A 9 7.86 19.28 -9.79
CA THR A 9 7.32 19.15 -8.42
C THR A 9 7.55 20.46 -7.66
N PRO A 10 6.51 21.02 -7.00
CA PRO A 10 6.67 22.21 -6.18
C PRO A 10 7.75 22.03 -5.11
N LEU A 11 8.40 23.13 -4.72
CA LEU A 11 9.38 23.12 -3.65
C LEU A 11 8.70 22.70 -2.34
N ASP A 12 9.22 21.64 -1.72
CA ASP A 12 8.80 21.21 -0.39
C ASP A 12 9.43 22.14 0.66
N SER A 13 8.59 22.91 1.36
CA SER A 13 9.00 23.81 2.43
C SER A 13 9.02 23.16 3.81
N ASN A 14 8.69 21.87 3.91
CA ASN A 14 8.69 21.14 5.17
C ASN A 14 10.12 20.91 5.69
N ARG A 15 10.28 20.94 7.02
CA ARG A 15 11.56 20.56 7.66
C ARG A 15 11.78 19.06 7.56
N LEU A 16 12.96 18.67 7.07
CA LEU A 16 13.40 17.27 7.04
C LEU A 16 13.49 16.71 8.47
N ARG A 17 12.85 15.57 8.71
CA ARG A 17 12.96 14.79 9.96
C ARG A 17 13.77 13.54 9.68
N LEU A 18 14.97 13.46 10.24
CA LEU A 18 15.79 12.26 10.18
C LEU A 18 15.41 11.31 11.32
N SER A 19 15.32 10.03 11.02
CA SER A 19 15.04 8.97 11.99
C SER A 19 15.81 7.71 11.62
N LYS A 20 15.89 6.74 12.54
CA LYS A 20 16.47 5.44 12.24
C LYS A 20 15.64 4.73 11.17
N VAL A 21 16.32 4.01 10.28
CA VAL A 21 15.68 3.18 9.26
C VAL A 21 14.72 2.20 9.92
N LYS A 22 13.54 2.04 9.33
CA LYS A 22 12.54 1.07 9.81
C LYS A 22 13.04 -0.34 9.49
N SER A 23 12.94 -1.24 10.46
CA SER A 23 13.29 -2.66 10.29
C SER A 23 12.17 -3.49 9.66
N THR A 24 10.99 -2.90 9.44
CA THR A 24 9.81 -3.61 8.98
C THR A 24 9.03 -2.73 8.01
N ALA A 25 8.52 -3.35 6.94
CA ALA A 25 7.74 -2.66 5.91
C ALA A 25 6.34 -2.24 6.39
N ALA A 26 5.68 -3.09 7.19
CA ALA A 26 4.34 -2.87 7.73
C ALA A 26 4.19 -3.48 9.14
N GLY A 27 3.06 -3.21 9.81
CA GLY A 27 2.77 -3.77 11.14
C GLY A 27 1.31 -4.14 11.31
N VAL A 28 0.94 -4.57 12.52
CA VAL A 28 -0.44 -4.96 12.88
C VAL A 28 -1.50 -3.93 12.45
N PRO A 29 -1.29 -2.60 12.60
CA PRO A 29 -2.27 -1.62 12.12
C PRO A 29 -2.55 -1.71 10.62
N ALA A 30 -1.54 -2.02 9.81
CA ALA A 30 -1.71 -2.18 8.37
C ALA A 30 -2.53 -3.43 8.05
N ALA A 31 -2.30 -4.55 8.74
CA ALA A 31 -3.08 -5.77 8.58
C ALA A 31 -4.57 -5.55 8.93
N ILE A 32 -4.84 -4.87 10.04
CA ILE A 32 -6.20 -4.52 10.46
C ILE A 32 -6.87 -3.60 9.43
N SER A 33 -6.14 -2.60 8.92
CA SER A 33 -6.64 -1.70 7.88
C SER A 33 -7.06 -2.46 6.62
N SER A 34 -6.22 -3.39 6.15
CA SER A 34 -6.51 -4.24 4.99
C SER A 34 -7.73 -5.12 5.22
N MET A 35 -7.85 -5.75 6.39
CA MET A 35 -9.01 -6.57 6.76
C MET A 35 -10.30 -5.73 6.78
N ASN A 36 -10.27 -4.56 7.43
CA ASN A 36 -11.42 -3.65 7.48
C ASN A 36 -11.84 -3.17 6.09
N HIS A 37 -10.87 -2.86 5.24
CA HIS A 37 -11.14 -2.47 3.86
C HIS A 37 -11.80 -3.61 3.09
N GLY A 38 -11.24 -4.82 3.18
CA GLY A 38 -11.77 -6.01 2.55
C GLY A 38 -13.21 -6.27 2.97
N ILE A 39 -13.48 -6.31 4.29
CA ILE A 39 -14.83 -6.58 4.80
C ILE A 39 -15.84 -5.55 4.27
N ARG A 40 -15.48 -4.26 4.27
CA ARG A 40 -16.36 -3.19 3.78
C ARG A 40 -16.63 -3.24 2.28
N LYS A 41 -15.75 -3.83 1.48
CA LYS A 41 -15.84 -3.82 0.00
C LYS A 41 -16.26 -5.16 -0.59
N MET A 42 -15.94 -6.26 0.06
CA MET A 42 -16.13 -7.62 -0.45
C MET A 42 -17.02 -8.49 0.45
N GLY A 43 -17.23 -8.08 1.72
CA GLY A 43 -17.85 -8.92 2.74
C GLY A 43 -16.87 -9.89 3.39
N VAL A 44 -17.29 -10.52 4.50
CA VAL A 44 -16.40 -11.33 5.36
C VAL A 44 -15.84 -12.55 4.63
N THR A 45 -16.69 -13.33 3.96
CA THR A 45 -16.29 -14.61 3.31
C THR A 45 -15.25 -14.39 2.22
N ARG A 46 -15.54 -13.48 1.28
CA ARG A 46 -14.63 -13.14 0.18
C ARG A 46 -13.34 -12.48 0.69
N THR A 47 -13.41 -11.70 1.77
CA THR A 47 -12.20 -11.12 2.36
C THR A 47 -11.27 -12.18 2.92
N VAL A 48 -11.79 -13.13 3.69
CA VAL A 48 -10.98 -14.23 4.24
C VAL A 48 -10.37 -15.05 3.12
N GLN A 49 -11.17 -15.43 2.11
CA GLN A 49 -10.67 -16.18 0.96
C GLN A 49 -9.57 -15.41 0.21
N SER A 50 -9.76 -14.12 -0.08
CA SER A 50 -8.77 -13.31 -0.78
C SER A 50 -7.48 -13.14 0.03
N LEU A 51 -7.56 -12.92 1.34
CA LEU A 51 -6.39 -12.77 2.21
C LEU A 51 -5.58 -14.07 2.34
N LEU A 52 -6.23 -15.23 2.20
CA LEU A 52 -5.56 -16.54 2.17
C LEU A 52 -4.96 -16.88 0.81
N MET A 53 -5.40 -16.22 -0.26
CA MET A 53 -4.97 -16.49 -1.64
C MET A 53 -3.93 -15.48 -2.15
N VAL A 54 -3.86 -14.28 -1.57
CA VAL A 54 -2.93 -13.25 -2.03
C VAL A 54 -1.48 -13.68 -1.84
N ASN A 55 -0.67 -13.52 -2.89
CA ASN A 55 0.75 -13.88 -2.97
C ASN A 55 1.03 -15.34 -2.54
N GLN A 56 0.08 -16.23 -2.79
CA GLN A 56 0.28 -17.67 -2.68
C GLN A 56 0.57 -18.27 -4.06
N LYS A 57 1.31 -19.38 -4.11
CA LYS A 57 1.73 -20.05 -5.35
C LYS A 57 0.56 -20.38 -6.29
N ASP A 58 -0.51 -20.94 -5.75
CA ASP A 58 -1.73 -21.27 -6.50
C ASP A 58 -2.82 -20.19 -6.32
N GLY A 59 -2.38 -18.99 -5.94
CA GLY A 59 -3.19 -17.84 -5.55
C GLY A 59 -3.25 -16.77 -6.63
N PHE A 60 -3.22 -15.51 -6.20
CA PHE A 60 -3.12 -14.37 -7.10
C PHE A 60 -2.15 -13.33 -6.54
N ASP A 61 -1.53 -12.55 -7.43
CA ASP A 61 -0.61 -11.50 -7.04
C ASP A 61 -1.31 -10.18 -6.76
N CYS A 62 -0.89 -9.53 -5.68
CA CYS A 62 -1.29 -8.15 -5.44
C CYS A 62 -0.57 -7.23 -6.45
N PRO A 63 -1.27 -6.41 -7.25
CA PRO A 63 -0.66 -5.56 -8.29
C PRO A 63 0.25 -4.45 -7.73
N GLY A 64 0.26 -4.26 -6.41
CA GLY A 64 1.15 -3.33 -5.72
C GLY A 64 2.36 -3.99 -5.04
N CYS A 65 2.55 -5.30 -5.16
CA CYS A 65 3.67 -5.99 -4.55
C CYS A 65 4.96 -5.83 -5.38
N ALA A 66 6.05 -5.48 -4.68
CA ALA A 66 7.30 -5.01 -5.26
C ALA A 66 8.32 -6.12 -5.55
N TRP A 67 7.90 -7.38 -5.67
CA TRP A 67 8.81 -8.48 -5.97
C TRP A 67 8.76 -8.84 -7.47
N PRO A 68 9.92 -8.98 -8.12
CA PRO A 68 9.95 -9.57 -9.45
C PRO A 68 9.60 -11.05 -9.33
N ASP A 69 8.66 -11.51 -10.14
CA ASP A 69 8.48 -12.95 -10.39
C ASP A 69 9.79 -13.53 -10.94
N PRO A 70 10.24 -14.71 -10.47
CA PRO A 70 11.43 -15.38 -10.99
C PRO A 70 11.26 -15.83 -12.45
#